data_AF-A0A6G2UZS0-F1
#
_entry.id   AF-A0A6G2UZS0-F1
#
_cell.length_a   1.000
_cell.length_b   1.000
_cell.length_c   1.000
_cell.angle_alpha   90.00
_cell.angle_beta   90.00
_cell.angle_gamma   90.00
#
_symmetry.space_group_name_H-M   'P 1'
#
loop_
_entity.id
_entity.type
_entity.pdbx_description
1 polymer ?
#
loop_
_entity_poly.entity_id
_entity_poly.type
_entity_poly.pdbx_seq_one_letter_code
_entity_poly.pdbx_strand_id
1 'polypeptide(L)' 'REGAHMLDLCVDYVGRDGVADMDELAGRFATASTLPIVLDSTELPVLRAGLEKLGGRAVLNSVNYEDGDGPESRF' A
#
# COMPACT_ATOMS: atom_id res chain seq x y z
N ARG A 1 16.06 9.68 20.21
CA ARG A 1 14.74 9.06 19.97
C ARG A 1 14.52 9.16 18.47
N GLU A 2 14.84 8.11 17.74
CA GLU A 2 14.69 8.05 16.28
C GLU A 2 13.22 7.72 16.00
N GLY A 3 12.44 8.73 15.63
CA GLY A 3 11.03 8.55 15.28
C GLY A 3 10.90 8.36 13.78
N ALA A 4 10.20 7.32 13.35
CA ALA A 4 9.85 7.17 11.94
C ALA A 4 8.92 8.31 11.51
N HIS A 5 9.20 8.91 10.34
CA HIS A 5 8.34 9.96 9.77
C HIS A 5 7.14 9.38 9.01
N MET A 6 7.21 8.09 8.65
CA MET A 6 6.18 7.33 7.94
C MET A 6 6.19 5.89 8.44
N LEU A 7 5.10 5.17 8.24
CA LEU A 7 4.98 3.75 8.55
C LEU A 7 4.76 2.95 7.27
N ASP A 8 5.61 1.95 7.03
CA ASP A 8 5.50 1.05 5.89
C ASP A 8 4.54 -0.12 6.18
N LEU A 9 3.65 -0.39 5.23
CA LEU A 9 2.61 -1.40 5.32
C LEU A 9 2.69 -2.34 4.11
N CYS A 10 3.36 -3.47 4.33
CA CYS A 10 3.43 -4.59 3.40
C CYS A 10 2.57 -5.75 3.92
N VAL A 11 1.68 -6.27 3.08
CA VAL A 11 0.80 -7.41 3.39
C VAL A 11 1.06 -8.63 2.50
N ASP A 12 2.04 -8.52 1.60
CA ASP A 12 2.32 -9.54 0.60
C ASP A 12 2.80 -10.84 1.28
N TYR A 13 1.96 -11.87 1.19
CA TYR A 13 2.25 -13.18 1.75
C TYR A 13 1.62 -14.27 0.90
N VAL A 14 2.42 -15.27 0.53
CA VAL A 14 1.99 -16.35 -0.37
C VAL A 14 0.80 -17.10 0.20
N GLY A 15 -0.27 -17.20 -0.60
CA GLY A 15 -1.49 -17.93 -0.25
C GLY A 15 -2.50 -17.13 0.58
N ARG A 16 -2.26 -15.83 0.82
CA ARG A 16 -3.24 -14.92 1.43
C ARG A 16 -3.91 -14.03 0.39
N ASP A 17 -5.07 -13.50 0.75
CA ASP A 17 -5.77 -12.47 0.00
C ASP A 17 -5.24 -11.09 0.41
N GLY A 18 -4.29 -10.56 -0.37
CA GLY A 18 -3.66 -9.27 -0.09
C GLY A 18 -4.65 -8.09 -0.11
N VAL A 19 -5.73 -8.18 -0.90
CA VAL A 19 -6.76 -7.13 -0.95
C VAL A 19 -7.50 -7.08 0.38
N ALA A 20 -7.96 -8.24 0.88
CA ALA A 20 -8.64 -8.33 2.15
C ALA A 20 -7.74 -7.90 3.33
N ASP A 21 -6.46 -8.30 3.29
CA ASP A 21 -5.50 -7.92 4.33
C ASP A 21 -5.18 -6.42 4.33
N MET A 22 -5.01 -5.83 3.15
CA MET A 22 -4.76 -4.39 3.04
C MET A 22 -5.99 -3.57 3.44
N ASP A 23 -7.19 -3.99 3.04
CA ASP A 23 -8.46 -3.34 3.43
C ASP A 23 -8.59 -3.26 4.96
N GLU A 24 -8.34 -4.38 5.66
CA GLU A 24 -8.43 -4.47 7.11
C GLU A 24 -7.33 -3.65 7.81
N LEU A 25 -6.07 -3.81 7.40
CA LEU A 25 -4.94 -3.17 8.08
C LEU A 25 -4.89 -1.67 7.80
N ALA A 26 -5.10 -1.23 6.56
CA ALA A 26 -5.18 0.18 6.23
C ALA A 26 -6.36 0.85 6.94
N GLY A 27 -7.50 0.17 7.05
CA GLY A 27 -8.65 0.64 7.83
C GLY A 27 -8.34 0.86 9.31
N ARG A 28 -7.59 -0.07 9.94
CA ARG A 28 -7.10 0.11 11.32
C ARG A 28 -6.13 1.27 11.43
N PHE A 29 -5.14 1.36 10.54
CA PHE A 29 -4.12 2.40 10.59
C PHE A 29 -4.66 3.81 10.32
N ALA A 30 -5.72 3.94 9.52
CA ALA A 30 -6.42 5.19 9.29
C ALA A 30 -6.90 5.87 10.59
N THR A 31 -7.11 5.10 11.66
CA THR A 31 -7.56 5.61 12.97
C THR A 31 -6.51 5.46 14.08
N ALA A 32 -5.62 4.48 13.96
CA ALA A 32 -4.65 4.14 15.00
C ALA A 32 -3.32 4.90 14.90
N SER A 33 -2.98 5.44 13.73
CA SER A 33 -1.71 6.14 13.50
C SER A 33 -1.95 7.57 13.01
N THR A 34 -1.09 8.49 13.45
CA THR A 34 -1.00 9.85 12.88
C THR A 34 0.12 9.97 11.86
N LEU A 35 0.98 8.94 11.72
CA LEU A 35 2.02 8.90 10.70
C LEU A 35 1.40 8.59 9.33
N PRO A 36 1.89 9.23 8.24
CA PRO A 36 1.58 8.81 6.88
C PRO A 36 1.91 7.33 6.67
N ILE A 37 1.07 6.66 5.88
CA ILE A 37 1.24 5.24 5.56
C ILE A 37 1.90 5.11 4.19
N VAL A 38 2.96 4.32 4.11
CA VAL A 38 3.54 3.85 2.85
C VAL A 38 2.85 2.52 2.54
N LEU A 39 2.06 2.49 1.47
CA LEU A 39 1.44 1.26 0.97
C LEU A 39 2.49 0.52 0.14
N ASP A 40 2.92 -0.64 0.64
CA ASP A 40 3.94 -1.47 -0.01
C ASP A 40 3.32 -2.73 -0.63
N SER A 41 3.19 -2.72 -1.96
CA SER A 41 2.77 -3.90 -2.73
C SER A 41 3.08 -3.71 -4.21
N THR A 42 3.32 -4.83 -4.89
CA THR A 42 3.40 -4.87 -6.36
C THR A 42 2.03 -5.05 -7.04
N GLU A 43 0.96 -5.25 -6.29
CA GLU A 43 -0.36 -5.54 -6.85
C GLU A 43 -1.27 -4.31 -6.83
N LEU A 44 -1.68 -3.85 -8.02
CA LEU A 44 -2.60 -2.69 -8.14
C LEU A 44 -3.91 -2.83 -7.34
N PRO A 45 -4.57 -4.01 -7.30
CA PRO A 45 -5.77 -4.18 -6.48
C PRO A 45 -5.52 -3.98 -4.98
N VAL A 46 -4.35 -4.41 -4.49
CA VAL A 46 -3.94 -4.28 -3.09
C VAL A 46 -3.71 -2.81 -2.76
N LEU A 47 -2.94 -2.09 -3.60
CA LEU A 47 -2.71 -0.65 -3.43
C LEU A 47 -4.02 0.16 -3.45
N ARG A 48 -4.95 -0.18 -4.35
CA ARG A 48 -6.28 0.44 -4.42
C ARG A 48 -7.05 0.26 -3.11
N ALA A 49 -7.11 -0.96 -2.57
CA ALA A 49 -7.81 -1.25 -1.32
C ALA A 49 -7.27 -0.39 -0.16
N GLY A 50 -5.94 -0.25 -0.06
CA GLY A 50 -5.32 0.64 0.93
C GLY A 50 -5.70 2.12 0.73
N LEU A 51 -5.64 2.62 -0.50
CA LEU A 51 -5.98 4.01 -0.83
C LEU A 51 -7.45 4.35 -0.51
N GLU A 52 -8.37 3.42 -0.70
CA GLU A 52 -9.79 3.62 -0.39
C GLU A 52 -10.07 3.77 1.11
N LYS A 53 -9.18 3.27 1.99
CA LYS A 53 -9.28 3.44 3.45
C LYS A 53 -8.60 4.69 3.97
N LEU A 54 -7.55 5.15 3.29
CA LEU A 54 -6.71 6.24 3.78
C LEU A 54 -7.23 7.58 3.26
N GLY A 55 -7.90 8.34 4.13
CA GLY A 55 -8.43 9.68 3.87
C GLY A 55 -7.36 10.77 3.70
N GLY A 56 -6.40 10.57 2.79
CA GLY A 56 -5.26 11.44 2.50
C GLY A 56 -4.01 11.14 3.36
N ARG A 57 -2.82 11.34 2.76
CA ARG A 57 -1.46 11.06 3.30
C ARG A 57 -0.98 9.60 3.16
N ALA A 58 -1.16 9.01 1.98
CA ALA A 58 -0.52 7.76 1.59
C ALA A 58 0.67 8.02 0.65
N VAL A 59 1.72 7.20 0.76
CA VAL A 59 2.80 7.08 -0.22
C VAL A 59 2.70 5.70 -0.86
N LEU A 60 2.93 5.61 -2.16
CA LEU A 60 3.00 4.32 -2.85
C LEU A 60 4.44 3.84 -2.91
N ASN A 61 4.67 2.59 -2.48
CA ASN A 61 5.90 1.85 -2.64
C ASN A 61 5.57 0.55 -3.41
N SER A 62 5.75 0.47 -4.72
CA SER A 62 6.28 1.49 -5.62
C SER A 62 5.61 1.39 -6.99
N VAL A 63 5.98 2.31 -7.88
CA VAL A 63 5.78 2.18 -9.33
C VAL A 63 7.12 1.88 -9.97
N ASN A 64 7.14 1.02 -10.98
CA ASN A 64 8.35 0.65 -11.72
C ASN A 64 8.00 0.27 -13.17
N TYR A 65 9.03 0.18 -14.01
CA TYR A 65 8.91 -0.23 -15.42
C TYR A 65 9.48 -1.64 -15.66
N GLU A 66 9.40 -2.54 -14.69
CA GLU A 66 9.93 -3.91 -14.83
C GLU A 66 9.24 -4.70 -15.95
N ASP A 67 7.95 -4.40 -16.21
CA ASP A 67 7.15 -4.97 -17.30
C ASP A 67 7.18 -4.11 -18.60
N GLY A 68 7.98 -3.03 -18.63
CA GLY A 68 8.07 -2.07 -19.74
C GLY A 68 7.16 -0.85 -19.60
N ASP A 69 7.09 -0.01 -20.65
CA ASP A 69 6.31 1.23 -20.74
C ASP A 69 5.27 1.22 -21.88
N GLY A 70 4.97 0.03 -22.40
CA GLY A 70 4.02 -0.18 -23.49
C GLY A 70 2.55 -0.24 -23.04
N PRO A 71 1.59 -0.34 -23.98
CA PRO A 71 0.15 -0.32 -23.66
C PRO A 71 -0.35 -1.47 -22.77
N GLU A 72 0.39 -2.59 -22.77
CA GLU A 72 0.09 -3.77 -21.96
C GLU A 72 0.92 -3.81 -20.66
N SER A 73 1.71 -2.76 -20.38
CA SER A 73 2.43 -2.67 -19.12
C SER A 73 1.44 -2.51 -17.97
N ARG A 74 1.86 -2.92 -16.77
CA ARG A 74 1.10 -2.73 -15.52
C ARG A 74 0.75 -1.25 -15.27
N PHE A 75 1.47 -0.30 -15.89
CA PHE A 75 1.32 1.15 -15.75
C PHE A 75 1.28 1.91 -17.09
#